data_AF-A0A8U0WJ04-F1
#
_entry.id   AF-A0A8U0WJ04-F1
#
_cell.length_a   1.000
_cell.length_b   1.000
_cell.length_c   1.000
_cell.angle_alpha   90.00
_cell.angle_beta   90.00
_cell.angle_gamma   90.00
#
_symmetry.space_group_name_H-M   'P 1'
#
loop_
_entity.id
_entity.type
_entity.pdbx_description
1 polymer ?
#
loop_
_entity_poly.entity_id
_entity_poly.type
_entity_poly.pdbx_seq_one_letter_code
_entity_poly.pdbx_strand_id
1 'polypeptide(L)'
;MLYNKKMFNFKLLFTALAFISIMVLAKGNQLNDNDLREEKQEIVKGKSESCVGCPRQLEGEDLRVAEKTLQKSLTKLAAGDGPVYQLVKINSATSQVVSGVLYKMKVVLGDGVHAIKECDIEIWSQPWLINNAVQVTFICPGEELVIKRHDA
;
A
#
# COMPACT_ATOMS: atom_id res chain seq x y z
N MET A 1 -18.62 40.17 -7.87
CA MET A 1 -19.24 40.28 -9.21
C MET A 1 -18.68 41.58 -9.82
N LEU A 2 -18.02 41.65 -10.98
CA LEU A 2 -17.93 40.78 -12.14
C LEU A 2 -16.52 40.87 -12.75
N TYR A 3 -16.02 39.71 -13.14
CA TYR A 3 -14.75 39.45 -13.80
C TYR A 3 -14.82 39.98 -15.24
N ASN A 4 -13.86 40.82 -15.63
CA ASN A 4 -13.83 41.45 -16.95
C ASN A 4 -13.14 40.53 -17.97
N LYS A 5 -13.89 40.19 -19.01
CA LYS A 5 -13.58 39.19 -20.05
C LYS A 5 -12.80 39.87 -21.17
N LYS A 6 -11.53 39.49 -21.39
CA LYS A 6 -10.83 39.81 -22.64
C LYS A 6 -10.63 38.53 -23.46
N MET A 7 -11.50 38.38 -24.45
CA MET A 7 -11.33 37.52 -25.62
C MET A 7 -10.40 38.21 -26.62
N PHE A 8 -9.36 37.50 -27.07
CA PHE A 8 -8.64 37.76 -28.32
C PHE A 8 -8.10 36.39 -28.78
N ASN A 9 -8.87 35.59 -29.52
CA ASN A 9 -8.94 35.53 -30.99
C ASN A 9 -7.57 35.54 -31.69
N PHE A 10 -6.97 34.36 -31.86
CA PHE A 10 -5.92 34.14 -32.86
C PHE A 10 -6.36 33.03 -33.83
N LYS A 11 -6.51 33.44 -35.09
CA LYS A 11 -6.98 32.68 -36.24
C LYS A 11 -5.95 31.64 -36.70
N LEU A 12 -6.49 30.51 -37.17
CA LEU A 12 -6.12 29.70 -38.35
C LEU A 12 -4.65 29.62 -38.80
N LEU A 13 -4.17 28.38 -39.01
CA LEU A 13 -3.92 27.87 -40.37
C LEU A 13 -3.69 26.36 -40.38
N PHE A 14 -4.57 25.67 -41.09
CA PHE A 14 -4.44 24.29 -41.54
C PHE A 14 -3.42 24.22 -42.68
N THR A 15 -2.46 23.29 -42.63
CA THR A 15 -1.82 22.77 -43.85
C THR A 15 -1.84 21.25 -43.82
N ALA A 16 -2.30 20.70 -44.93
CA ALA A 16 -2.62 19.31 -45.13
C ALA A 16 -1.60 18.68 -46.09
N LEU A 17 -1.33 17.39 -45.87
CA LEU A 17 -0.91 16.36 -46.83
C LEU A 17 0.49 16.44 -47.50
N ALA A 18 1.28 15.40 -47.23
CA ALA A 18 1.97 14.67 -48.30
C ALA A 18 2.14 13.19 -47.89
N PHE A 19 1.32 12.34 -48.51
CA PHE A 19 1.59 10.91 -48.66
C PHE A 19 2.79 10.74 -49.59
N ILE A 20 3.86 10.09 -49.14
CA ILE A 20 4.87 9.52 -50.03
C ILE A 20 4.93 8.02 -49.76
N SER A 21 4.26 7.29 -50.65
CA SER A 21 4.42 5.86 -50.84
C SER A 21 5.77 5.60 -51.49
N ILE A 22 6.65 4.87 -50.81
CA ILE A 22 7.78 4.18 -51.45
C ILE A 22 7.58 2.70 -51.17
N MET A 23 7.02 1.98 -52.16
CA MET A 23 7.27 0.55 -52.28
C MET A 23 8.68 0.36 -52.81
N VAL A 24 9.54 -0.32 -52.05
CA VAL A 24 10.68 -1.06 -52.59
C VAL A 24 10.54 -2.51 -52.17
N LEU A 25 10.56 -3.37 -53.19
CA LEU A 25 10.46 -4.83 -53.14
C LEU A 25 11.67 -5.49 -52.47
N ALA A 26 11.37 -6.59 -51.80
CA ALA A 26 12.20 -7.38 -50.93
C ALA A 26 13.45 -8.01 -51.56
N LYS A 27 14.51 -8.12 -50.75
CA LYS A 27 15.36 -9.31 -50.69
C LYS A 27 15.39 -9.77 -49.24
N GLY A 28 14.92 -10.99 -49.01
CA GLY A 28 14.83 -11.59 -47.70
C GLY A 28 16.19 -11.75 -47.04
N ASN A 29 16.21 -11.50 -45.74
CA ASN A 29 17.12 -12.12 -44.81
C ASN A 29 16.24 -12.60 -43.66
N GLN A 30 16.22 -13.91 -43.42
CA GLN A 30 15.59 -14.53 -42.25
C GLN A 30 16.29 -13.99 -41.01
N LEU A 31 15.78 -12.88 -40.47
CA LEU A 31 16.02 -12.45 -39.10
C LEU A 31 14.95 -13.13 -38.27
N ASN A 32 15.41 -13.79 -37.23
CA ASN A 32 14.63 -14.63 -36.35
C ASN A 32 13.44 -13.89 -35.75
N ASP A 33 12.25 -14.22 -36.19
CA ASP A 33 11.00 -13.83 -35.55
C ASP A 33 10.89 -14.52 -34.19
N ASN A 34 11.41 -13.88 -33.16
CA ASN A 34 11.03 -14.12 -31.76
C ASN A 34 10.95 -12.77 -31.03
N ASP A 35 10.11 -11.87 -31.54
CA ASP A 35 9.63 -10.72 -30.79
C ASP A 35 8.16 -10.43 -31.14
N LEU A 36 7.25 -11.06 -30.39
CA LEU A 36 5.91 -10.58 -30.02
C LEU A 36 5.16 -11.71 -29.29
N ARG A 37 5.52 -11.87 -28.02
CA ARG A 37 4.52 -12.05 -26.96
C ARG A 37 5.04 -11.25 -25.77
N GLU A 38 4.51 -10.04 -25.60
CA GLU A 38 4.12 -9.60 -24.26
C GLU A 38 3.08 -10.61 -23.76
N GLU A 39 3.57 -11.77 -23.34
CA GLU A 39 2.87 -12.55 -22.36
C GLU A 39 2.94 -11.69 -21.11
N LYS A 40 1.86 -10.97 -20.86
CA LYS A 40 1.50 -10.59 -19.50
C LYS A 40 1.46 -11.92 -18.75
N GLN A 41 2.61 -12.31 -18.21
CA GLN A 41 2.72 -13.46 -17.35
C GLN A 41 1.93 -13.06 -16.11
N GLU A 42 0.62 -13.25 -16.20
CA GLU A 42 -0.20 -13.58 -15.07
C GLU A 42 0.50 -14.80 -14.49
N ILE A 43 1.42 -14.54 -13.55
CA ILE A 43 1.93 -15.54 -12.63
C ILE A 43 0.66 -16.22 -12.16
N VAL A 44 0.39 -17.42 -12.70
CA VAL A 44 -0.65 -18.29 -12.19
C VAL A 44 -0.19 -18.52 -10.77
N LYS A 45 -0.71 -17.70 -9.86
CA LYS A 45 -0.39 -17.73 -8.45
C LYS A 45 -0.98 -19.04 -8.01
N GLY A 46 -0.19 -20.11 -8.19
CA GLY A 46 -0.54 -21.45 -7.76
C GLY A 46 -1.03 -21.27 -6.34
N LYS A 47 -2.30 -21.61 -6.12
CA LYS A 47 -2.95 -21.45 -4.82
C LYS A 47 -2.15 -22.32 -3.87
N SER A 48 -1.13 -21.74 -3.25
CA SER A 48 -0.29 -22.40 -2.27
C SER A 48 -1.26 -22.95 -1.23
N GLU A 49 -1.16 -24.24 -0.94
CA GLU A 49 -1.91 -24.83 0.17
C GLU A 49 -1.65 -23.95 1.39
N SER A 50 -2.72 -23.32 1.87
CA SER A 50 -2.64 -22.30 2.90
C SER A 50 -2.27 -22.99 4.21
N CYS A 51 -0.98 -23.01 4.55
CA CYS A 51 -0.54 -23.41 5.88
C CYS A 51 -1.12 -22.45 6.93
N VAL A 52 -1.76 -22.99 7.96
CA VAL A 52 -2.48 -22.22 8.98
C VAL A 52 -1.55 -21.30 9.81
N GLY A 53 -0.26 -21.62 9.89
CA GLY A 53 0.74 -20.85 10.64
C GLY A 53 1.64 -19.97 9.80
N CYS A 54 1.47 -19.94 8.47
CA CYS A 54 2.32 -19.12 7.61
C CYS A 54 1.79 -17.68 7.55
N PRO A 55 2.68 -16.68 7.41
CA PRO A 55 2.26 -15.33 7.07
C PRO A 55 1.42 -15.35 5.79
N ARG A 56 0.23 -14.76 5.87
CA ARG A 56 -0.61 -14.48 4.70
C ARG A 56 -0.80 -12.98 4.56
N GLN A 57 -0.81 -12.50 3.32
CA GLN A 57 -1.15 -11.10 3.05
C GLN A 57 -2.62 -10.83 3.41
N LEU A 58 -2.88 -9.66 3.98
CA LEU A 58 -4.21 -9.20 4.33
C LEU A 58 -4.79 -8.33 3.23
N GLU A 59 -6.03 -8.61 2.87
CA GLU A 59 -6.81 -7.88 1.89
C GLU A 59 -8.28 -7.83 2.35
N GLY A 60 -9.09 -6.93 1.76
CA GLY A 60 -10.53 -6.85 2.03
C GLY A 60 -10.86 -6.67 3.51
N GLU A 61 -11.75 -7.51 4.03
CA GLU A 61 -12.25 -7.42 5.41
C GLU A 61 -11.16 -7.68 6.45
N ASP A 62 -10.25 -8.62 6.20
CA ASP A 62 -9.19 -8.95 7.16
C ASP A 62 -8.22 -7.78 7.35
N LEU A 63 -7.90 -7.07 6.26
CA LEU A 63 -7.09 -5.85 6.32
C LEU A 63 -7.80 -4.77 7.14
N ARG A 64 -9.12 -4.61 6.94
CA ARG A 64 -9.93 -3.64 7.69
C ARG A 64 -10.01 -3.95 9.17
N VAL A 65 -10.05 -5.24 9.56
CA VAL A 65 -9.99 -5.65 10.96
C VAL A 65 -8.64 -5.27 11.56
N ALA A 66 -7.53 -5.58 10.89
CA ALA A 66 -6.20 -5.20 11.37
C ALA A 66 -6.02 -3.68 11.47
N GLU A 67 -6.52 -2.91 10.50
CA GLU A 67 -6.55 -1.45 10.53
C GLU A 67 -7.32 -0.91 11.74
N LYS A 68 -8.52 -1.44 12.02
CA LYS A 68 -9.30 -1.04 13.20
C LYS A 68 -8.57 -1.33 14.49
N THR A 69 -7.91 -2.49 14.59
CA THR A 69 -7.11 -2.82 15.77
C THR A 69 -5.96 -1.82 15.93
N LEU A 70 -5.26 -1.47 14.84
CA LEU A 70 -4.22 -0.44 14.85
C LEU A 70 -4.75 0.93 15.29
N GLN A 71 -5.89 1.38 14.75
CA GLN A 71 -6.50 2.66 15.13
C GLN A 71 -6.89 2.71 16.61
N LYS A 72 -7.38 1.59 17.14
CA LYS A 72 -7.66 1.47 18.58
C LYS A 72 -6.36 1.54 19.40
N SER A 73 -5.32 0.85 18.98
CA SER A 73 -4.00 0.89 19.60
C SER A 73 -3.43 2.32 19.64
N LEU A 74 -3.53 3.06 18.53
CA LEU A 74 -3.12 4.46 18.43
C LEU A 74 -3.91 5.35 19.41
N THR A 75 -5.23 5.17 19.49
CA THR A 75 -6.09 5.90 20.43
C THR A 75 -5.70 5.61 21.88
N LYS A 76 -5.44 4.34 22.23
CA LYS A 76 -5.02 3.93 23.57
C LYS A 76 -3.61 4.40 23.93
N LEU A 77 -2.74 4.55 22.93
CA LEU A 77 -1.41 5.12 23.12
C LEU A 77 -1.51 6.61 23.44
N ALA A 78 -2.27 7.38 22.65
CA ALA A 78 -2.47 8.82 22.83
C ALA A 78 -3.24 9.18 24.12
N ALA A 79 -4.07 8.27 24.63
CA ALA A 79 -4.78 8.46 25.90
C ALA A 79 -3.89 8.24 27.14
N GLY A 80 -2.68 7.71 26.98
CA GLY A 80 -1.67 7.64 28.05
C GLY A 80 -0.51 8.59 27.76
N ASP A 81 0.65 8.33 28.37
CA ASP A 81 1.86 9.14 28.18
C ASP A 81 2.66 8.77 26.90
N GLY A 82 1.98 8.23 25.88
CA GLY A 82 2.61 7.80 24.63
C GLY A 82 2.63 8.88 23.56
N PRO A 83 3.43 8.71 22.49
CA PRO A 83 3.40 9.63 21.36
C PRO A 83 2.05 9.60 20.65
N VAL A 84 1.66 10.73 20.10
CA VAL A 84 0.42 10.87 19.31
C VAL A 84 0.76 10.65 17.84
N TYR A 85 0.34 9.50 17.30
CA TYR A 85 0.44 9.21 15.87
C TYR A 85 -0.94 9.16 15.21
N GLN A 86 -0.98 9.51 13.93
CA GLN A 86 -2.14 9.41 13.05
C GLN A 86 -1.83 8.43 11.92
N LEU A 87 -2.71 7.46 11.69
CA LEU A 87 -2.56 6.55 10.56
C LEU A 87 -2.86 7.29 9.26
N VAL A 88 -1.86 7.44 8.40
CA VAL A 88 -2.00 8.08 7.08
C VAL A 88 -2.29 7.03 6.01
N LYS A 89 -1.56 5.91 6.02
CA LYS A 89 -1.69 4.87 5.00
C LYS A 89 -1.16 3.52 5.51
N ILE A 90 -1.76 2.42 5.05
CA ILE A 90 -1.18 1.08 5.17
C ILE A 90 -0.56 0.71 3.82
N ASN A 91 0.75 0.45 3.80
CA ASN A 91 1.47 0.02 2.60
C ASN A 91 1.35 -1.51 2.38
N SER A 92 1.43 -2.29 3.46
CA SER A 92 1.23 -3.75 3.42
C SER A 92 0.89 -4.28 4.81
N ALA A 93 0.14 -5.38 4.89
CA ALA A 93 -0.09 -6.07 6.14
C ALA A 93 -0.14 -7.60 5.95
N THR A 94 0.48 -8.32 6.87
CA THR A 94 0.40 -9.78 6.98
C THR A 94 -0.25 -10.19 8.29
N SER A 95 -0.95 -11.33 8.31
CA SER A 95 -1.30 -12.03 9.54
C SER A 95 -0.61 -13.39 9.63
N GLN A 96 -0.24 -13.80 10.83
CA GLN A 96 0.27 -15.14 11.11
C GLN A 96 -0.37 -15.68 12.39
N VAL A 97 -0.80 -16.95 12.37
CA VAL A 97 -1.21 -17.66 13.58
C VAL A 97 0.04 -18.15 14.33
N VAL A 98 0.13 -17.79 15.59
CA VAL A 98 1.19 -18.17 16.54
C VAL A 98 0.53 -18.63 17.84
N SER A 99 1.10 -18.33 19.01
CA SER A 99 0.31 -18.23 20.25
C SER A 99 -0.58 -16.99 20.16
N GLY A 100 -1.56 -17.00 19.26
CA GLY A 100 -2.39 -15.84 18.90
C GLY A 100 -2.41 -15.50 17.43
N VAL A 101 -2.83 -14.26 17.16
CA VAL A 101 -2.73 -13.68 15.83
C VAL A 101 -1.73 -12.54 15.88
N LEU A 102 -0.67 -12.64 15.09
CA LEU A 102 0.32 -11.59 14.90
C LEU A 102 0.03 -10.89 13.57
N TYR A 103 -0.27 -9.60 13.64
CA TYR A 103 -0.28 -8.73 12.48
C TYR A 103 1.06 -8.01 12.37
N LYS A 104 1.67 -8.03 11.19
CA LYS A 104 2.81 -7.18 10.85
C LYS A 104 2.39 -6.23 9.75
N MET A 105 2.58 -4.93 9.96
CA MET A 105 2.07 -3.89 9.09
C MET A 105 3.19 -2.90 8.76
N LYS A 106 3.34 -2.56 7.48
CA LYS A 106 4.13 -1.41 7.04
C LYS A 106 3.17 -0.26 6.82
N VAL A 107 3.32 0.82 7.59
CA VAL A 107 2.37 1.93 7.59
C VAL A 107 3.08 3.26 7.51
N VAL A 108 2.38 4.27 7.00
CA VAL A 108 2.79 5.67 7.09
C VAL A 108 2.04 6.28 8.27
N LEU A 109 2.77 6.77 9.26
CA LEU A 109 2.23 7.52 10.40
C LEU A 109 2.59 9.00 10.28
N GLY A 110 1.65 9.87 10.64
CA GLY A 110 1.89 11.30 10.83
C GLY A 110 1.92 11.66 12.30
N ASP A 111 2.73 12.64 12.68
CA ASP A 111 2.80 13.18 14.05
C ASP A 111 1.87 14.38 14.30
N GLY A 112 1.02 14.71 13.31
CA GLY A 112 0.09 15.85 13.38
C GLY A 112 0.74 17.23 13.25
N VAL A 113 2.07 17.31 13.15
CA VAL A 113 2.80 18.56 12.99
C VAL A 113 3.22 18.72 11.54
N HIS A 114 4.27 18.04 11.06
CA HIS A 114 4.73 18.21 9.67
C HIS A 114 5.50 16.99 9.11
N ALA A 115 5.69 15.90 9.88
CA ALA A 115 6.45 14.75 9.42
C ALA A 115 5.55 13.51 9.29
N ILE A 116 5.48 12.98 8.06
CA ILE A 116 5.06 11.60 7.83
C ILE A 116 6.29 10.70 7.83
N LYS A 117 6.16 9.49 8.39
CA LYS A 117 7.24 8.51 8.41
C LYS A 117 6.69 7.10 8.20
N GLU A 118 7.51 6.26 7.59
CA GLU A 118 7.20 4.84 7.46
C GLU A 118 7.61 4.11 8.73
N CYS A 119 6.70 3.34 9.32
CA CYS A 119 6.95 2.52 10.49
C CYS A 119 6.52 1.08 10.24
N ASP A 120 7.25 0.16 10.87
CA ASP A 120 6.85 -1.24 11.00
C ASP A 120 6.09 -1.42 12.31
N ILE A 121 4.88 -1.96 12.23
CA ILE A 121 4.01 -2.18 13.38
C ILE A 121 3.78 -3.67 13.56
N GLU A 122 3.93 -4.14 14.80
CA GLU A 122 3.58 -5.49 15.19
C GLU A 122 2.43 -5.46 16.21
N ILE A 123 1.29 -6.08 15.87
CA ILE A 123 0.13 -6.21 16.75
C ILE A 123 -0.06 -7.68 17.07
N TRP A 124 0.08 -8.05 18.34
CA TRP A 124 -0.13 -9.40 18.81
C TRP A 124 -1.42 -9.48 19.63
N SER A 125 -2.44 -10.13 19.07
CA SER A 125 -3.73 -10.36 19.69
C SER A 125 -3.76 -11.72 20.38
N GLN A 126 -4.12 -11.73 21.66
CA GLN A 126 -4.20 -12.91 22.51
C GLN A 126 -5.58 -13.02 23.19
N PRO A 127 -6.62 -13.42 22.43
CA PRO A 127 -8.01 -13.45 22.94
C PRO A 127 -8.26 -14.41 24.11
N TRP A 128 -7.41 -15.41 24.37
CA TRP A 128 -7.56 -16.30 25.53
C TRP A 128 -7.04 -15.68 26.84
N LEU A 129 -6.35 -14.54 26.79
CA LEU A 129 -5.99 -13.80 27.99
C LEU A 129 -7.18 -12.99 28.49
N ILE A 130 -7.18 -12.71 29.80
CA ILE A 130 -8.19 -11.87 30.43
C ILE A 130 -8.27 -10.53 29.68
N ASN A 131 -9.49 -10.09 29.36
CA ASN A 131 -9.82 -8.87 28.61
C ASN A 131 -9.38 -8.83 27.13
N ASN A 132 -9.10 -9.97 26.50
CA ASN A 132 -8.66 -10.04 25.09
C ASN A 132 -7.41 -9.17 24.85
N ALA A 133 -6.31 -9.50 25.51
CA ALA A 133 -5.11 -8.67 25.51
C ALA A 133 -4.53 -8.44 24.09
N VAL A 134 -4.19 -7.19 23.82
CA VAL A 134 -3.47 -6.73 22.62
C VAL A 134 -2.15 -6.10 23.05
N GLN A 135 -1.04 -6.58 22.46
CA GLN A 135 0.23 -5.87 22.52
C GLN A 135 0.51 -5.26 21.15
N VAL A 136 0.85 -3.99 21.11
CA VAL A 136 1.32 -3.30 19.91
C VAL A 136 2.75 -2.83 20.12
N THR A 137 3.58 -2.97 19.09
CA THR A 137 4.95 -2.47 19.03
C THR A 137 5.07 -1.54 17.82
N PHE A 138 5.48 -0.30 18.05
CA PHE A 138 5.76 0.69 17.00
C PHE A 138 7.27 0.75 16.78
N ILE A 139 7.68 0.46 15.55
CA ILE A 139 9.08 0.46 15.13
C ILE A 139 9.23 1.54 14.05
N CYS A 140 9.52 2.76 14.50
CA CYS A 140 9.71 3.92 13.64
C CYS A 140 11.22 4.26 13.54
N PRO A 141 11.78 4.48 12.33
CA PRO A 141 13.19 4.81 12.18
C PRO A 141 13.59 6.08 12.94
N GLY A 142 14.69 6.00 13.69
CA GLY A 142 15.22 7.14 14.47
C GLY A 142 14.51 7.40 15.80
N GLU A 143 13.59 6.52 16.22
CA GLU A 143 12.89 6.59 17.49
C GLU A 143 13.16 5.34 18.35
N GLU A 144 12.93 5.46 19.66
CA GLU A 144 12.92 4.30 20.54
C GLU A 144 11.70 3.42 20.26
N LEU A 145 11.83 2.12 20.53
CA LEU A 145 10.74 1.16 20.39
C LEU A 145 9.62 1.49 21.38
N VAL A 146 8.41 1.73 20.88
CA VAL A 146 7.24 1.97 21.73
C VAL A 146 6.41 0.69 21.82
N ILE A 147 6.32 0.12 23.02
CA ILE A 147 5.51 -1.08 23.29
C ILE A 147 4.34 -0.70 24.20
N LYS A 148 3.11 -1.03 23.78
CA LYS A 148 1.90 -0.79 24.56
C LYS A 148 1.06 -2.06 24.66
N ARG A 149 0.56 -2.34 25.86
CA ARG A 149 -0.49 -3.35 26.09
C ARG A 149 -1.81 -2.67 26.43
N HIS A 150 -2.90 -3.18 25.86
CA HIS A 150 -4.25 -2.72 26.14
C HIS A 150 -5.26 -3.84 25.81
N ASP A 151 -6.50 -3.65 26.24
CA ASP A 151 -7.60 -4.57 25.94
C ASP A 151 -8.13 -4.34 24.50
N ALA A 152 -8.58 -5.41 23.85
CA ALA A 152 -9.08 -5.40 22.46
C ALA A 152 -10.32 -4.56 22.26
#